data_AF-A0A212CPM1-F1
#
_entry.id   AF-A0A212CPM1-F1
#
_cell.length_a   1.000
_cell.length_b   1.000
_cell.length_c   1.000
_cell.angle_alpha   90.00
_cell.angle_beta   90.00
_cell.angle_gamma   90.00
#
_symmetry.space_group_name_H-M   'P 1'
#
loop_
_entity.id
_entity.type
_entity.pdbx_description
1 polymer ?
#
loop_
_entity_poly.entity_id
_entity_poly.type
_entity_poly.pdbx_seq_one_letter_code
_entity_poly.pdbx_strand_id
1 'polypeptide(L)'
;LSKVYGPVFTVYFGMKPTVVLHGYEAVKEALIDLGEEFSRRGSFPVIERTTKGYGVVFSNGNLWKETRRFSLMTLRNFGMGKRSIEDRVQEEACCLVEELRKTN
;
A
#
# COMPACT_ATOMS: atom_id res chain seq x y z
N LEU A 1 6.22 -7.97 22.24
CA LEU A 1 7.46 -8.48 21.62
C LEU A 1 8.55 -7.41 21.58
N SER A 2 8.31 -6.24 20.98
CA SER A 2 9.31 -5.16 20.90
C SER A 2 9.88 -4.70 22.24
N LYS A 3 9.07 -4.68 23.32
CA LYS A 3 9.55 -4.37 24.68
C LYS A 3 10.62 -5.36 25.21
N VAL A 4 10.63 -6.59 24.70
CA VAL A 4 11.53 -7.67 25.16
C VAL A 4 12.69 -7.87 24.19
N TYR A 5 12.43 -7.83 22.89
CA TYR A 5 13.40 -8.14 21.82
C TYR A 5 13.96 -6.90 21.13
N GLY A 6 13.52 -5.70 21.50
CA GLY A 6 13.95 -4.45 20.88
C GLY A 6 13.16 -4.07 19.62
N PRO A 7 13.60 -3.02 18.91
CA PRO A 7 12.89 -2.43 17.77
C PRO A 7 12.96 -3.28 16.49
N VAL A 8 13.89 -4.21 16.38
CA VAL A 8 14.05 -5.11 15.23
C VAL A 8 14.15 -6.55 15.73
N PHE A 9 13.22 -7.40 15.31
CA PHE A 9 13.20 -8.80 15.73
C PHE A 9 12.55 -9.70 14.67
N THR A 10 12.86 -11.00 14.70
CA THR A 10 12.30 -11.97 13.77
C THR A 10 11.17 -12.75 14.41
N VAL A 11 10.05 -12.89 13.70
CA VAL A 11 8.98 -13.84 14.00
C VAL A 11 8.88 -14.87 12.89
N TYR A 12 8.39 -16.07 13.22
CA TYR A 12 8.24 -17.17 12.27
C TYR A 12 6.76 -17.41 11.97
N PHE A 13 6.36 -17.18 10.73
CA PHE A 13 5.05 -17.59 10.22
C PHE A 13 5.16 -19.00 9.64
N GLY A 14 4.94 -20.01 10.48
CA GLY A 14 5.31 -21.39 10.15
C GLY A 14 6.83 -21.48 9.98
N MET A 15 7.29 -21.90 8.81
CA MET A 15 8.72 -21.97 8.49
C MET A 15 9.26 -20.67 7.86
N LYS A 16 8.43 -19.65 7.68
CA LYS A 16 8.81 -18.40 7.02
C LYS A 16 9.29 -17.37 8.05
N PRO A 17 10.61 -17.07 8.14
CA PRO A 17 11.09 -15.98 8.97
C PRO A 17 10.57 -14.64 8.42
N THR A 18 10.21 -13.73 9.32
CA THR A 18 9.72 -12.39 8.99
C THR A 18 10.29 -11.40 10.00
N VAL A 19 11.05 -10.43 9.50
CA VAL A 19 11.61 -9.35 10.31
C VAL A 19 10.53 -8.32 10.57
N VAL A 20 10.33 -7.97 11.84
CA VAL A 20 9.45 -6.91 12.30
C VAL A 20 10.29 -5.69 12.63
N LEU A 21 9.92 -4.55 12.05
CA LEU A 21 10.47 -3.24 12.37
C LEU A 21 9.46 -2.48 13.22
N HIS A 22 9.88 -2.02 14.40
CA HIS A 22 9.03 -1.36 15.37
C HIS A 22 9.65 -0.08 15.91
N GLY A 23 8.92 1.03 15.81
CA GLY A 23 9.38 2.35 16.24
C GLY A 23 9.84 3.19 15.05
N TYR A 24 9.78 4.51 15.22
CA TYR A 24 10.01 5.48 14.14
C TYR A 24 11.39 5.30 13.48
N GLU A 25 12.46 5.27 14.28
CA GLU A 25 13.83 5.18 13.74
C GLU A 25 14.04 3.94 12.88
N ALA A 26 13.67 2.75 13.38
CA ALA A 26 13.84 1.49 12.64
C ALA A 26 13.00 1.45 11.34
N VAL A 27 11.80 2.02 11.36
CA VAL A 27 10.93 2.07 10.18
C VAL A 27 11.45 3.11 9.17
N LYS A 28 11.89 4.28 9.63
CA LYS A 28 12.45 5.33 8.79
C LYS A 28 13.72 4.85 8.10
N GLU A 29 14.65 4.29 8.86
CA GLU A 29 15.92 3.79 8.32
C GLU A 29 15.67 2.78 7.21
N ALA A 30 14.83 1.78 7.45
CA ALA A 30 14.55 0.74 6.45
C ALA A 30 13.75 1.24 5.25
N LEU A 31 12.64 1.97 5.46
CA LEU A 31 11.71 2.30 4.38
C LEU A 31 12.04 3.59 3.63
N ILE A 32 12.88 4.46 4.20
CA ILE A 32 13.30 5.73 3.60
C ILE A 32 14.79 5.68 3.26
N ASP A 33 15.66 5.53 4.27
CA ASP A 33 17.10 5.66 4.07
C ASP A 33 17.66 4.49 3.23
N LEU A 34 17.10 3.28 3.41
CA LEU A 34 17.38 2.07 2.64
C LEU A 34 16.24 1.69 1.67
N GLY A 35 15.47 2.68 1.22
CA GLY A 35 14.18 2.47 0.54
C GLY A 35 14.23 1.55 -0.70
N GLU A 36 15.33 1.51 -1.48
CA GLU A 36 15.44 0.61 -2.63
C GLU A 36 15.57 -0.87 -2.18
N GLU A 37 16.35 -1.15 -1.14
CA GLU A 37 16.54 -2.51 -0.60
C GLU A 37 15.23 -3.08 -0.01
N PHE A 38 14.45 -2.22 0.65
CA PHE A 38 13.16 -2.58 1.25
C PHE A 38 11.95 -2.31 0.35
N SER A 39 12.16 -1.98 -0.93
CA SER A 39 11.09 -1.62 -1.87
C SER A 39 10.21 -2.81 -2.30
N ARG A 40 10.67 -4.04 -2.09
CA ARG A 40 9.98 -5.26 -2.54
C ARG A 40 8.68 -5.53 -1.78
N ARG A 41 7.74 -6.19 -2.45
CA ARG A 41 6.47 -6.67 -1.89
C ARG A 41 6.63 -8.09 -1.38
N GLY A 42 6.23 -8.33 -0.14
CA GLY A 42 6.22 -9.66 0.46
C GLY A 42 5.24 -10.60 -0.25
N SER A 43 5.64 -11.86 -0.43
CA SER A 43 4.75 -12.91 -0.94
C SER A 43 3.86 -13.46 0.19
N PHE A 44 2.56 -13.53 -0.07
CA PHE A 44 1.59 -14.24 0.75
C PHE A 44 0.79 -15.17 -0.16
N PRO A 45 0.64 -16.48 0.15
CA PRO A 45 0.03 -17.44 -0.76
C PRO A 45 -1.38 -17.07 -1.25
N VAL A 46 -2.19 -16.46 -0.38
CA VAL A 46 -3.55 -16.02 -0.73
C VAL A 46 -3.50 -14.92 -1.79
N ILE A 47 -2.62 -13.93 -1.62
CA ILE A 47 -2.48 -12.80 -2.53
C ILE A 47 -1.90 -13.24 -3.87
N GLU A 48 -0.93 -14.15 -3.83
CA GLU A 48 -0.25 -14.67 -5.01
C GLU A 48 -1.20 -15.50 -5.89
N ARG A 49 -2.11 -16.27 -5.30
CA ARG A 49 -3.15 -17.01 -6.04
C ARG A 49 -4.11 -16.08 -6.80
N THR A 50 -4.47 -14.94 -6.21
CA THR A 50 -5.41 -14.00 -6.82
C THR A 50 -4.75 -13.10 -7.86
N THR A 51 -3.58 -12.54 -7.53
CA THR A 51 -2.92 -11.52 -8.36
C THR A 51 -1.88 -12.08 -9.31
N LYS A 52 -1.38 -13.29 -9.04
CA LYS A 52 -0.29 -13.95 -9.78
C LYS A 52 0.97 -13.09 -9.93
N GLY A 53 1.18 -12.14 -9.02
CA GLY A 53 2.31 -11.19 -9.06
C GLY A 53 2.15 -10.03 -10.04
N TYR A 54 0.96 -9.82 -10.63
CA TYR A 54 0.69 -8.71 -11.55
C TYR A 54 0.01 -7.52 -10.86
N GLY A 55 -0.09 -6.40 -11.59
CA GLY A 55 -0.74 -5.17 -11.14
C GLY A 55 0.21 -4.19 -10.44
N VAL A 56 -0.34 -3.18 -9.76
CA VAL A 56 0.46 -2.10 -9.12
C VAL A 56 0.82 -2.40 -7.66
N VAL A 57 -0.04 -3.15 -6.95
CA VAL A 57 0.06 -3.31 -5.49
C VAL A 57 1.05 -4.39 -5.08
N PHE A 58 1.04 -5.54 -5.76
CA PHE A 58 1.76 -6.76 -5.37
C PHE A 58 2.82 -7.24 -6.36
N SER A 59 3.06 -6.50 -7.44
CA SER A 59 4.17 -6.78 -8.36
C SER A 59 5.51 -6.33 -7.79
N ASN A 60 6.59 -6.80 -8.39
CA ASN A 60 7.98 -6.46 -8.04
C ASN A 60 8.79 -6.13 -9.29
N GLY A 61 9.98 -5.54 -9.10
CA GLY A 61 10.93 -5.27 -10.18
C GLY A 61 10.41 -4.26 -11.22
N ASN A 62 10.81 -4.43 -12.48
CA ASN A 62 10.45 -3.51 -13.56
C ASN A 62 8.94 -3.41 -13.79
N LEU A 63 8.22 -4.53 -13.70
CA LEU A 63 6.77 -4.56 -13.82
C LEU A 63 6.10 -3.59 -12.83
N TRP A 64 6.56 -3.60 -11.58
CA TRP A 64 6.07 -2.67 -10.57
C TRP A 64 6.46 -1.22 -10.87
N LYS A 65 7.74 -0.97 -11.18
CA LYS A 65 8.27 0.37 -11.46
C LYS A 65 7.51 1.04 -12.62
N GLU A 66 7.32 0.32 -13.72
CA GLU A 66 6.63 0.82 -14.92
C GLU A 66 5.14 1.03 -14.67
N THR A 67 4.45 0.01 -14.15
CA THR A 67 2.99 0.09 -13.95
C THR A 67 2.65 1.17 -12.91
N ARG A 68 3.42 1.29 -11.82
CA ARG A 68 3.23 2.35 -10.82
C ARG A 68 3.43 3.74 -11.43
N ARG A 69 4.50 3.94 -12.22
CA ARG A 69 4.78 5.23 -12.87
C ARG A 69 3.65 5.61 -13.82
N PHE A 70 3.23 4.67 -14.67
CA PHE A 70 2.12 4.87 -15.59
C PHE A 70 0.82 5.21 -14.83
N SER A 71 0.43 4.41 -13.83
CA SER A 71 -0.80 4.64 -13.08
C SER A 71 -0.82 5.99 -12.36
N LEU A 72 0.29 6.39 -11.72
CA LEU A 72 0.35 7.70 -11.05
C LEU A 72 0.21 8.87 -12.03
N MET A 73 0.84 8.77 -13.21
CA MET A 73 0.69 9.78 -14.26
C MET A 73 -0.75 9.85 -14.77
N THR A 74 -1.34 8.69 -15.06
CA THR A 74 -2.71 8.58 -15.55
C THR A 74 -3.72 9.11 -14.53
N LEU A 75 -3.57 8.79 -13.24
CA LEU A 75 -4.45 9.32 -12.18
C LEU A 75 -4.35 10.85 -12.06
N ARG A 76 -3.14 11.42 -12.13
CA ARG A 76 -2.96 12.89 -12.14
C ARG A 76 -3.58 13.55 -13.37
N ASN A 77 -3.49 12.89 -14.53
CA ASN A 77 -4.14 13.36 -15.75
C ASN A 77 -5.67 13.34 -15.62
N PHE A 78 -6.23 12.30 -14.99
CA PHE A 78 -7.66 12.22 -14.65
C PHE A 78 -8.08 13.07 -13.44
N GLY A 79 -7.20 13.94 -12.94
CA GLY A 79 -7.56 14.94 -11.96
C GLY A 79 -7.21 14.63 -10.51
N MET A 80 -6.49 13.54 -10.22
CA MET A 80 -6.02 13.26 -8.87
C MET A 80 -5.14 14.41 -8.36
N GLY A 81 -5.50 14.99 -7.22
CA GLY A 81 -4.85 16.18 -6.66
C GLY A 81 -5.31 17.51 -7.30
N LYS A 82 -6.38 17.49 -8.11
CA LYS A 82 -7.02 18.68 -8.69
C LYS A 82 -8.48 18.76 -8.24
N ARG A 83 -9.06 19.95 -8.40
CA ARG A 83 -10.48 20.23 -8.07
C ARG A 83 -11.45 19.26 -8.74
N SER A 84 -11.16 18.78 -9.95
CA SER A 84 -12.06 17.85 -10.65
C SER A 84 -12.30 16.52 -9.91
N ILE A 85 -11.32 16.01 -9.14
CA ILE A 85 -11.55 14.83 -8.29
C ILE A 85 -12.25 15.21 -6.98
N GLU A 86 -11.98 16.40 -6.43
CA GLU A 86 -12.73 16.93 -5.30
C GLU A 86 -14.23 17.02 -5.62
N ASP A 87 -14.58 17.59 -6.78
CA ASP A 87 -15.96 17.72 -7.25
C ASP A 87 -16.65 16.34 -7.35
N ARG A 88 -15.95 15.32 -7.89
CA ARG A 88 -16.47 13.94 -7.95
C ARG A 88 -16.66 13.30 -6.58
N VAL A 89 -15.75 13.57 -5.64
CA VAL A 89 -15.90 13.07 -4.25
C VAL A 89 -17.10 13.74 -3.57
N GLN A 90 -17.32 15.03 -3.82
CA GLN A 90 -18.48 15.76 -3.30
C GLN A 90 -19.80 15.23 -3.90
N GLU A 91 -19.82 14.94 -5.20
CA GLU A 91 -20.96 14.32 -5.88
C GLU A 91 -21.35 12.98 -5.21
N GLU A 92 -20.39 12.07 -5.05
CA GLU A 92 -20.62 10.78 -4.38
C GLU A 92 -21.03 10.94 -2.90
N ALA A 93 -20.50 11.95 -2.20
CA ALA A 93 -20.90 12.27 -0.84
C ALA A 93 -22.37 12.72 -0.76
N CYS A 94 -22.83 13.54 -1.71
CA CYS A 94 -24.23 13.92 -1.83
C CYS A 94 -25.13 12.70 -2.10
N CYS A 95 -24.73 11.83 -3.04
CA CYS A 95 -25.42 10.57 -3.30
C CYS A 95 -25.53 9.71 -2.04
N LEU A 96 -24.44 9.58 -1.28
CA LEU A 96 -24.43 8.84 -0.02
C LEU A 96 -25.41 9.42 1.01
N VAL A 97 -25.45 10.75 1.17
CA VAL A 97 -26.38 11.41 2.10
C VAL A 97 -27.84 11.15 1.71
N GLU A 98 -28.16 11.21 0.41
CA GLU A 98 -29.51 10.92 -0.08
C GLU A 98 -29.91 9.46 0.17
N GLU A 99 -29.02 8.49 -0.04
CA GLU A 99 -29.30 7.09 0.27
C GLU A 99 -29.49 6.83 1.77
N LEU A 100 -28.70 7.48 2.63
CA LEU A 100 -28.87 7.39 4.08
C LEU A 100 -30.21 7.97 4.54
N ARG A 101 -30.70 9.04 3.90
CA ARG A 101 -32.02 9.63 4.20
C ARG A 101 -33.18 8.71 3.85
N LYS A 102 -33.03 7.83 2.86
CA LYS A 102 -34.07 6.84 2.49
C LYS A 102 -34.16 5.66 3.44
N THR A 103 -33.09 5.43 4.22
CA THR A 103 -32.98 4.27 5.14
C THR A 103 -33.47 4.60 6.56
N ASN A 104 -33.72 5.88 6.85
CA ASN A 104 -34.38 6.36 8.06
C ASN A 104 -35.83 6.76 7.76
#